data_AF-A0A1X0NFM9-F1
#
_entry.id   AF-A0A1X0NFM9-F1
#
_cell.length_a   1.000
_cell.length_b   1.000
_cell.length_c   1.000
_cell.angle_alpha   90.00
_cell.angle_beta   90.00
_cell.angle_gamma   90.00
#
_symmetry.space_group_name_H-M   'P 1'
#
loop_
_entity.id
_entity.type
_entity.pdbx_description
1 polymer ?
#
loop_
_entity_poly.entity_id
_entity_poly.type
_entity_poly.pdbx_seq_one_letter_code
_entity_poly.pdbx_strand_id
1 'polypeptide(L)'
;MGQNISGVFTVKSSISEPADDAVFNATWEAFADTRPQAVIVFGAPINDTAKFIMRMLTDERTAGAYLLGPLAVQDMLLSVWREAVDAGVPFVSGQVITTGTNPHANNVEYVAIKRFQKDMEEYLRKNSNGVFQGPQHFLNNDNDGEMMVAGWIAGEVLVQAMSSREWLKNRKSFVASLFNQRRYVIDDLVIGDYGGECRGKAAIYGATCRCNQGGRTVHTKMFVDDFRAIGIYDGEMVFNISECYTSLVYIPPVLSVSLLLYSDGDMIFASSNEIYAGFSGGEIINVGWWQKGKILINLITTEVIDAHIMLMEQMNERRIHAVAGLVTEAMLDVPNVTFIDP
;
A
#
# COMPACT_ATOMS: atom_id res chain seq x y z
N MET A 1 6.66 16.65 -5.85
CA MET A 1 6.83 16.03 -4.53
C MET A 1 7.77 16.92 -3.73
N GLY A 2 7.27 17.63 -2.71
CA GLY A 2 8.05 18.63 -1.95
C GLY A 2 8.53 18.13 -0.59
N GLN A 3 8.62 16.81 -0.40
CA GLN A 3 9.09 16.21 0.85
C GLN A 3 10.33 15.39 0.55
N ASN A 4 11.43 15.72 1.24
CA ASN A 4 12.67 14.96 1.16
C ASN A 4 12.59 13.76 2.12
N ILE A 5 13.21 12.66 1.72
CA ILE A 5 13.45 11.52 2.63
C ILE A 5 14.30 12.04 3.80
N SER A 6 13.84 11.84 5.03
CA SER A 6 14.51 12.34 6.24
C SER A 6 15.79 11.56 6.57
N GLY A 7 15.84 10.27 6.22
CA GLY A 7 16.98 9.39 6.47
C GLY A 7 16.98 8.17 5.55
N VAL A 8 18.18 7.65 5.25
CA VAL A 8 18.37 6.43 4.46
C VAL A 8 19.29 5.50 5.23
N PHE A 9 18.83 4.26 5.48
CA PHE A 9 19.65 3.20 6.02
C PHE A 9 20.12 2.29 4.89
N THR A 10 21.43 2.12 4.74
CA THR A 10 22.00 1.21 3.74
C THR A 10 23.31 0.62 4.24
N VAL A 11 23.42 -0.70 4.14
CA VAL A 11 24.62 -1.46 4.50
C VAL A 11 24.86 -2.51 3.44
N LYS A 12 26.13 -2.86 3.21
CA LYS A 12 26.49 -3.94 2.30
C LYS A 12 26.37 -5.27 3.05
N SER A 13 25.42 -6.10 2.64
CA SER A 13 25.26 -7.45 3.16
C SER A 13 24.65 -8.40 2.12
N SER A 14 24.66 -9.69 2.45
CA SER A 14 24.10 -10.75 1.63
C SER A 14 23.58 -11.90 2.51
N ILE A 15 23.09 -12.96 1.87
CA ILE A 15 22.64 -14.17 2.57
C ILE A 15 23.81 -14.86 3.32
N SER A 16 25.01 -14.85 2.75
CA SER A 16 26.18 -15.57 3.30
C SER A 16 27.13 -14.66 4.09
N GLU A 17 27.08 -13.36 3.85
CA GLU A 17 27.99 -12.39 4.45
C GLU A 17 27.17 -11.26 5.10
N PRO A 18 27.06 -11.25 6.44
CA PRO A 18 26.38 -10.16 7.14
C PRO A 18 27.19 -8.86 7.01
N ALA A 19 26.52 -7.74 7.21
CA ALA A 19 27.17 -6.45 7.37
C ALA A 19 28.12 -6.48 8.58
N ASP A 20 29.23 -5.75 8.47
CA ASP A 20 30.10 -5.49 9.61
C ASP A 20 29.30 -4.80 10.74
N ASP A 21 29.40 -5.30 11.96
CA ASP A 21 28.60 -4.82 13.09
C ASP A 21 28.87 -3.36 13.43
N ALA A 22 30.12 -2.89 13.32
CA ALA A 22 30.46 -1.50 13.60
C ALA A 22 29.85 -0.58 12.54
N VAL A 23 29.90 -0.99 11.27
CA VAL A 23 29.24 -0.26 10.17
C VAL A 23 27.73 -0.24 10.36
N PHE A 24 27.10 -1.39 10.63
CA PHE A 24 25.65 -1.48 10.86
C PHE A 24 25.22 -0.55 12.01
N ASN A 25 25.92 -0.61 13.14
CA ASN A 25 25.59 0.20 14.32
C ASN A 25 25.76 1.69 14.03
N ALA A 26 26.85 2.11 13.38
CA ALA A 26 27.05 3.52 13.03
C ALA A 26 25.98 4.03 12.05
N THR A 27 25.60 3.23 11.06
CA THR A 27 24.51 3.58 10.13
C THR A 27 23.16 3.61 10.83
N TRP A 28 22.93 2.70 11.79
CA TRP A 28 21.71 2.69 12.60
C TRP A 28 21.57 3.98 13.40
N GLU A 29 22.60 4.38 14.15
CA GLU A 29 22.53 5.59 14.97
C GLU A 29 22.22 6.83 14.12
N ALA A 30 22.89 6.99 12.98
CA ALA A 30 22.62 8.09 12.06
C ALA A 30 21.19 8.06 11.50
N PHE A 31 20.63 6.87 11.25
CA PHE A 31 19.26 6.71 10.77
C PHE A 31 18.23 7.00 11.88
N ALA A 32 18.40 6.42 13.07
CA ALA A 32 17.48 6.56 14.19
C ALA A 32 17.42 8.01 14.72
N ASP A 33 18.53 8.75 14.64
CA ASP A 33 18.57 10.17 15.01
C ASP A 33 17.68 11.06 14.11
N THR A 34 17.30 10.59 12.92
CA THR A 34 16.33 11.28 12.06
C THR A 34 14.88 11.17 12.54
N ARG A 35 14.60 10.29 13.52
CA ARG A 35 13.27 10.05 14.11
C ARG A 35 12.17 9.91 13.04
N PRO A 36 12.30 8.91 12.14
CA PRO A 36 11.33 8.73 11.06
C PRO A 36 9.92 8.50 11.60
N GLN A 37 8.91 9.07 10.93
CA GLN A 37 7.50 8.78 11.22
C GLN A 37 7.00 7.52 10.49
N ALA A 38 7.65 7.18 9.38
CA ALA A 38 7.39 5.97 8.61
C ALA A 38 8.68 5.49 7.95
N VAL A 39 8.83 4.19 7.81
CA VAL A 39 10.00 3.52 7.23
C VAL A 39 9.55 2.62 6.11
N ILE A 40 10.12 2.82 4.91
CA ILE A 40 9.86 1.93 3.76
C ILE A 40 11.03 0.95 3.61
N VAL A 41 10.75 -0.34 3.80
CA VAL A 41 11.74 -1.40 3.72
C VAL A 41 11.83 -1.91 2.27
N PHE A 42 12.86 -1.46 1.56
CA PHE A 42 13.27 -2.00 0.26
C PHE A 42 14.55 -2.83 0.40
N GLY A 43 14.50 -3.85 1.27
CA GLY A 43 15.60 -4.80 1.50
C GLY A 43 15.34 -6.16 0.86
N ALA A 44 16.38 -6.99 0.78
CA ALA A 44 16.21 -8.42 0.55
C ALA A 44 15.77 -9.10 1.88
N PRO A 45 14.97 -10.17 1.86
CA PRO A 45 14.60 -10.89 3.08
C PRO A 45 15.81 -11.70 3.62
N ILE A 46 16.76 -11.01 4.23
CA ILE A 46 18.00 -11.56 4.83
C ILE A 46 18.14 -11.14 6.30
N ASN A 47 19.07 -11.77 7.03
CA ASN A 47 19.26 -11.54 8.46
C ASN A 47 19.48 -10.08 8.83
N ASP A 48 20.23 -9.30 8.05
CA ASP A 48 20.44 -7.88 8.37
C ASP A 48 19.18 -7.02 8.17
N THR A 49 18.28 -7.42 7.27
CA THR A 49 16.97 -6.77 7.14
C THR A 49 16.09 -7.11 8.34
N ALA A 50 16.09 -8.36 8.80
CA ALA A 50 15.41 -8.73 10.05
C ALA A 50 15.98 -7.98 11.26
N LYS A 51 17.32 -7.87 11.37
CA LYS A 51 18.02 -7.10 12.40
C LYS A 51 17.62 -5.62 12.37
N PHE A 52 17.52 -5.03 11.18
CA PHE A 52 17.04 -3.65 11.01
C PHE A 52 15.60 -3.47 11.49
N ILE A 53 14.68 -4.36 11.08
CA ILE A 53 13.27 -4.31 11.48
C ILE A 53 13.14 -4.46 13.00
N MET A 54 13.81 -5.45 13.58
CA MET A 54 13.80 -5.66 15.04
C MET A 54 14.28 -4.40 15.77
N ARG A 55 15.40 -3.83 15.34
CA ARG A 55 15.94 -2.62 15.98
C ARG A 55 14.98 -1.44 15.85
N MET A 56 14.32 -1.30 14.71
CA MET A 56 13.28 -0.28 14.50
C MET A 56 12.10 -0.41 15.45
N LEU A 57 11.65 -1.63 15.74
CA LEU A 57 10.56 -1.90 16.66
C LEU A 57 10.94 -1.72 18.14
N THR A 58 12.24 -1.83 18.47
CA THR A 58 12.73 -1.79 19.87
C THR A 58 13.36 -0.46 20.29
N ASP A 59 13.92 0.32 19.35
CA ASP A 59 14.57 1.60 19.66
C ASP A 59 13.50 2.68 19.86
N GLU A 60 13.52 3.34 21.02
CA GLU A 60 12.52 4.36 21.40
C GLU A 60 12.39 5.51 20.39
N ARG A 61 13.45 5.80 19.61
CA ARG A 61 13.43 6.85 18.59
C ARG A 61 12.61 6.48 17.36
N THR A 62 12.39 5.18 17.13
CA THR A 62 11.77 4.65 15.90
C THR A 62 10.58 3.73 16.15
N ALA A 63 10.40 3.21 17.37
CA ALA A 63 9.37 2.21 17.70
C ALA A 63 7.94 2.66 17.41
N GLY A 64 7.68 3.97 17.39
CA GLY A 64 6.38 4.55 17.03
C GLY A 64 6.17 4.74 15.53
N ALA A 65 7.15 4.47 14.69
CA ALA A 65 7.06 4.71 13.26
C ALA A 65 6.27 3.61 12.54
N TYR A 66 5.61 3.97 11.43
CA TYR A 66 4.96 3.00 10.55
C TYR A 66 6.00 2.16 9.80
N LEU A 67 5.73 0.87 9.68
CA LEU A 67 6.58 -0.08 8.97
C LEU A 67 5.94 -0.47 7.65
N LEU A 68 6.53 -0.01 6.55
CA LEU A 68 5.99 -0.15 5.20
C LEU A 68 6.87 -1.10 4.37
N GLY A 69 6.28 -2.04 3.62
CA GLY A 69 7.08 -2.87 2.70
C GLY A 69 6.28 -3.60 1.62
N PRO A 70 6.93 -3.98 0.50
CA PRO A 70 6.29 -4.80 -0.51
C PRO A 70 6.08 -6.25 -0.05
N LEU A 71 5.21 -6.98 -0.74
CA LEU A 71 4.92 -8.40 -0.53
C LEU A 71 6.19 -9.26 -0.43
N ALA A 72 7.25 -8.89 -1.17
CA ALA A 72 8.53 -9.58 -1.17
C ALA A 72 9.22 -9.66 0.21
N VAL A 73 8.95 -8.73 1.12
CA VAL A 73 9.48 -8.71 2.49
C VAL A 73 8.40 -8.91 3.55
N GLN A 74 7.14 -9.05 3.15
CA GLN A 74 6.00 -9.13 4.06
C GLN A 74 6.13 -10.25 5.09
N ASP A 75 6.48 -11.46 4.67
CA ASP A 75 6.65 -12.61 5.56
C ASP A 75 7.68 -12.32 6.67
N MET A 76 8.80 -11.70 6.29
CA MET A 76 9.83 -11.26 7.24
C MET A 76 9.33 -10.15 8.17
N LEU A 77 8.63 -9.14 7.64
CA LEU A 77 8.05 -8.05 8.45
C LEU A 77 7.11 -8.62 9.51
N LEU A 78 6.22 -9.53 9.13
CA LEU A 78 5.26 -10.16 10.03
C LEU A 78 5.94 -11.07 11.05
N SER A 79 6.93 -11.87 10.63
CA SER A 79 7.66 -12.75 11.53
C SER A 79 8.41 -11.96 12.60
N VAL A 80 9.16 -10.93 12.20
CA VAL A 80 9.96 -10.12 13.12
C VAL A 80 9.06 -9.27 14.02
N TRP A 81 7.95 -8.75 13.49
CA TRP A 81 7.00 -8.00 14.30
C TRP A 81 6.33 -8.86 15.37
N ARG A 82 5.92 -10.09 15.03
CA ARG A 82 5.41 -11.06 16.02
C ARG A 82 6.45 -11.37 17.09
N GLU A 83 7.69 -11.65 16.68
CA GLU A 83 8.79 -11.91 17.61
C GLU A 83 9.02 -10.74 18.57
N ALA A 84 9.00 -9.50 18.05
CA ALA A 84 9.15 -8.30 18.87
C ALA A 84 8.00 -8.15 19.89
N VAL A 85 6.75 -8.38 19.46
CA VAL A 85 5.58 -8.33 20.33
C VAL A 85 5.63 -9.42 21.41
N ASP A 86 6.00 -10.64 21.04
CA ASP A 86 6.21 -11.75 21.98
C ASP A 86 7.33 -11.45 22.99
N ALA A 87 8.33 -10.66 22.59
CA ALA A 87 9.42 -10.18 23.45
C ALA A 87 9.05 -8.95 24.31
N GLY A 88 7.82 -8.43 24.21
CA GLY A 88 7.29 -7.36 25.05
C GLY A 88 7.21 -5.98 24.39
N VAL A 89 7.49 -5.86 23.09
CA VAL A 89 7.18 -4.62 22.34
C VAL A 89 5.65 -4.45 22.28
N PRO A 90 5.11 -3.24 22.55
CA PRO A 90 3.69 -3.00 22.44
C PRO A 90 3.16 -3.30 21.03
N PHE A 91 2.07 -4.06 20.95
CA PHE A 91 1.35 -4.24 19.70
C PHE A 91 0.63 -2.94 19.32
N VAL A 92 0.89 -2.42 18.11
CA VAL A 92 0.24 -1.23 17.57
C VAL A 92 -0.55 -1.61 16.32
N SER A 93 -1.88 -1.62 16.45
CA SER A 93 -2.80 -1.95 15.36
C SER A 93 -2.63 -0.98 14.19
N GLY A 94 -2.43 -1.51 12.97
CA GLY A 94 -2.21 -0.72 11.76
C GLY A 94 -0.78 -0.19 11.54
N GLN A 95 0.17 -0.49 12.44
CA GLN A 95 1.56 -0.03 12.31
C GLN A 95 2.27 -0.62 11.07
N VAL A 96 1.99 -1.89 10.76
CA VAL A 96 2.59 -2.58 9.62
C VAL A 96 1.65 -2.49 8.42
N ILE A 97 2.16 -1.94 7.32
CA ILE A 97 1.43 -1.77 6.07
C ILE A 97 2.25 -2.41 4.95
N THR A 98 1.59 -3.17 4.09
CA THR A 98 2.27 -3.79 2.96
C THR A 98 1.50 -3.60 1.67
N THR A 99 2.20 -3.84 0.56
CA THR A 99 1.62 -3.79 -0.78
C THR A 99 1.78 -5.13 -1.47
N GLY A 100 0.76 -5.56 -2.19
CA GLY A 100 0.76 -6.78 -3.00
C GLY A 100 0.20 -6.52 -4.39
N THR A 101 0.40 -7.46 -5.32
CA THR A 101 -0.12 -7.35 -6.69
C THR A 101 -1.39 -8.18 -6.92
N ASN A 102 -1.91 -8.79 -5.86
CA ASN A 102 -3.08 -9.65 -5.92
C ASN A 102 -4.11 -9.16 -4.91
N PRO A 103 -5.42 -9.33 -5.19
CA PRO A 103 -6.43 -9.09 -4.18
C PRO A 103 -6.29 -10.06 -3.01
N HIS A 104 -6.82 -9.66 -1.87
CA HIS A 104 -6.86 -10.50 -0.69
C HIS A 104 -7.74 -11.74 -0.88
N ALA A 105 -7.31 -12.86 -0.29
CA ALA A 105 -8.04 -14.12 -0.31
C ALA A 105 -9.45 -14.03 0.30
N ASN A 106 -9.69 -13.07 1.21
CA ASN A 106 -11.00 -12.83 1.84
C ASN A 106 -11.82 -11.70 1.17
N ASN A 107 -11.27 -10.99 0.17
CA ASN A 107 -11.99 -9.90 -0.49
C ASN A 107 -12.96 -10.46 -1.55
N VAL A 108 -14.19 -10.70 -1.12
CA VAL A 108 -15.28 -11.21 -1.97
C VAL A 108 -15.99 -10.12 -2.79
N GLU A 109 -15.44 -8.92 -2.91
CA GLU A 109 -15.89 -7.97 -3.94
C GLU A 109 -15.49 -8.48 -5.33
N TYR A 110 -14.34 -9.18 -5.41
CA TYR A 110 -13.83 -9.78 -6.63
C TYR A 110 -14.52 -11.12 -6.93
N VAL A 111 -15.01 -11.27 -8.17
CA VAL A 111 -15.56 -12.52 -8.72
C VAL A 111 -14.48 -13.59 -8.75
N ALA A 112 -13.26 -13.25 -9.17
CA ALA A 112 -12.14 -14.18 -9.20
C ALA A 112 -11.81 -14.74 -7.81
N ILE A 113 -11.90 -13.91 -6.76
CA ILE A 113 -11.64 -14.36 -5.39
C ILE A 113 -12.72 -15.32 -4.91
N LYS A 114 -14.01 -15.08 -5.20
CA LYS A 114 -15.08 -16.06 -4.89
C LYS A 114 -14.80 -17.42 -5.53
N ARG A 115 -14.32 -17.43 -6.77
CA ARG A 115 -13.98 -18.66 -7.49
C ARG A 115 -12.74 -19.33 -6.88
N PHE A 116 -11.69 -18.56 -6.62
CA PHE A 116 -10.49 -19.01 -5.92
C PHE A 116 -10.84 -19.70 -4.59
N GLN A 117 -11.68 -19.09 -3.75
CA GLN A 117 -12.03 -19.67 -2.44
C GLN A 117 -12.66 -21.05 -2.60
N LYS A 118 -13.56 -21.21 -3.57
CA LYS A 118 -14.20 -22.51 -3.88
C LYS A 118 -13.18 -23.54 -4.36
N ASP A 119 -12.36 -23.18 -5.35
CA ASP A 119 -11.39 -24.08 -5.96
C ASP A 119 -10.32 -24.52 -4.94
N MET A 120 -9.83 -23.58 -4.13
CA MET A 120 -8.80 -23.82 -3.13
C MET A 120 -9.34 -24.65 -1.96
N GLU A 121 -10.56 -24.40 -1.51
CA GLU A 121 -11.19 -25.21 -0.47
C GLU A 121 -11.40 -26.66 -0.93
N GLU A 122 -11.84 -26.87 -2.18
CA GLU A 122 -11.94 -28.21 -2.76
C GLU A 122 -10.57 -28.89 -2.89
N TYR A 123 -9.55 -28.16 -3.34
CA TYR A 123 -8.19 -28.66 -3.46
C TYR A 123 -7.63 -29.10 -2.10
N LEU A 124 -7.75 -28.26 -1.07
CA LEU A 124 -7.23 -28.53 0.27
C LEU A 124 -8.00 -29.65 0.99
N ARG A 125 -9.31 -29.81 0.73
CA ARG A 125 -10.08 -30.98 1.20
C ARG A 125 -9.52 -32.29 0.66
N LYS A 126 -9.11 -32.31 -0.62
CA LYS A 126 -8.62 -33.53 -1.29
C LYS A 126 -7.14 -33.80 -1.05
N ASN A 127 -6.34 -32.75 -0.86
CA ASN A 127 -4.88 -32.83 -0.82
C ASN A 127 -4.32 -32.40 0.54
N SER A 128 -4.99 -32.79 1.63
CA SER A 128 -4.48 -32.53 2.98
C SER A 128 -3.12 -33.21 3.17
N ASN A 129 -2.08 -32.40 3.35
CA ASN A 129 -0.70 -32.84 3.53
C ASN A 129 -0.13 -32.45 4.91
N GLY A 130 -0.98 -31.95 5.81
CA GLY A 130 -0.58 -31.46 7.15
C GLY A 130 0.15 -30.13 7.17
N VAL A 131 0.51 -29.55 6.01
CA VAL A 131 1.16 -28.24 5.91
C VAL A 131 0.16 -27.11 6.16
N PHE A 132 -1.05 -27.25 5.64
CA PHE A 132 -2.12 -26.26 5.78
C PHE A 132 -3.14 -26.69 6.84
N GLN A 133 -3.60 -25.74 7.64
CA GLN A 133 -4.52 -25.97 8.76
C GLN A 133 -5.98 -26.08 8.28
N GLY A 134 -6.21 -27.08 7.43
CA GLY A 134 -7.54 -27.42 6.91
C GLY A 134 -7.97 -26.67 5.64
N PRO A 135 -9.20 -26.90 5.16
CA PRO A 135 -9.66 -26.43 3.87
C PRO A 135 -9.74 -24.91 3.70
N GLN A 136 -9.81 -24.17 4.80
CA GLN A 136 -9.96 -22.72 4.80
C GLN A 136 -8.71 -22.00 5.32
N HIS A 137 -7.54 -22.66 5.27
CA HIS A 137 -6.26 -22.10 5.70
C HIS A 137 -6.00 -20.71 5.11
N PHE A 138 -6.29 -20.52 3.82
CA PHE A 138 -6.11 -19.25 3.11
C PHE A 138 -6.96 -18.08 3.65
N LEU A 139 -8.03 -18.35 4.41
CA LEU A 139 -8.82 -17.31 5.10
C LEU A 139 -8.28 -17.00 6.49
N ASN A 140 -7.55 -17.93 7.10
CA ASN A 140 -7.07 -17.83 8.48
C ASN A 140 -5.59 -17.46 8.58
N ASN A 141 -4.86 -17.52 7.46
CA ASN A 141 -3.50 -17.03 7.33
C ASN A 141 -3.42 -16.13 6.09
N ASP A 142 -3.34 -14.81 6.30
CA ASP A 142 -3.41 -13.84 5.20
C ASP A 142 -2.18 -13.87 4.30
N ASN A 143 -1.01 -14.14 4.87
CA ASN A 143 0.23 -14.22 4.11
C ASN A 143 0.21 -15.42 3.16
N ASP A 144 -0.15 -16.59 3.68
CA ASP A 144 -0.29 -17.80 2.87
C ASP A 144 -1.46 -17.67 1.89
N GLY A 145 -2.58 -17.07 2.31
CA GLY A 145 -3.74 -16.82 1.47
C GLY A 145 -3.40 -15.98 0.24
N GLU A 146 -2.65 -14.89 0.41
CA GLU A 146 -2.21 -14.04 -0.69
C GLU A 146 -1.25 -14.78 -1.65
N MET A 147 -0.35 -15.60 -1.12
CA MET A 147 0.54 -16.45 -1.94
C MET A 147 -0.24 -17.54 -2.69
N MET A 148 -1.29 -18.11 -2.06
CA MET A 148 -2.18 -19.07 -2.70
C MET A 148 -2.99 -18.43 -3.82
N VAL A 149 -3.50 -17.20 -3.63
CA VAL A 149 -4.16 -16.43 -4.70
C VAL A 149 -3.20 -16.21 -5.87
N ALA A 150 -1.95 -15.80 -5.58
CA ALA A 150 -0.92 -15.61 -6.61
C ALA A 150 -0.69 -16.89 -7.43
N GLY A 151 -0.56 -18.04 -6.75
CA GLY A 151 -0.38 -19.34 -7.38
C GLY A 151 -1.58 -19.77 -8.23
N TRP A 152 -2.79 -19.54 -7.75
CA TRP A 152 -4.02 -19.83 -8.48
C TRP A 152 -4.15 -18.95 -9.74
N ILE A 153 -3.91 -17.64 -9.64
CA ILE A 153 -3.89 -16.72 -10.80
C ILE A 153 -2.86 -17.19 -11.84
N ALA A 154 -1.66 -17.56 -11.41
CA ALA A 154 -0.63 -18.07 -12.31
C ALA A 154 -1.09 -19.36 -13.04
N GLY A 155 -1.79 -20.25 -12.33
CA GLY A 155 -2.42 -21.45 -12.91
C GLY A 155 -3.49 -21.10 -13.96
N GLU A 156 -4.37 -20.16 -13.66
CA GLU A 156 -5.40 -19.68 -14.59
C GLU A 156 -4.80 -19.06 -15.85
N VAL A 157 -3.76 -18.22 -15.70
CA VAL A 157 -3.00 -17.67 -16.84
C VAL A 157 -2.41 -18.81 -17.68
N LEU A 158 -1.83 -19.83 -17.05
CA LEU A 158 -1.21 -20.96 -17.75
C LEU A 158 -2.26 -21.75 -18.55
N VAL A 159 -3.43 -22.03 -17.97
CA VAL A 159 -4.53 -22.71 -18.66
C VAL A 159 -4.96 -21.94 -19.91
N GLN A 160 -5.16 -20.62 -19.79
CA GLN A 160 -5.48 -19.77 -20.94
C GLN A 160 -4.33 -19.70 -21.96
N ALA A 161 -3.08 -19.67 -21.50
CA ALA A 161 -1.90 -19.65 -22.36
C ALA A 161 -1.81 -20.90 -23.25
N MET A 162 -2.21 -22.05 -22.69
CA MET A 162 -2.18 -23.37 -23.34
C MET A 162 -3.41 -23.68 -24.20
N SER A 163 -4.35 -22.75 -24.36
CA SER A 163 -5.62 -22.98 -25.09
C SER A 163 -5.46 -23.33 -26.58
N SER A 164 -4.33 -23.01 -27.22
CA SER A 164 -4.11 -23.26 -28.65
C SER A 164 -2.98 -24.27 -28.90
N ARG A 165 -3.34 -25.36 -29.58
CA ARG A 165 -2.42 -26.43 -30.00
C ARG A 165 -1.30 -25.93 -30.91
N GLU A 166 -1.53 -24.87 -31.67
CA GLU A 166 -0.51 -24.30 -32.55
C GLU A 166 0.68 -23.76 -31.75
N TRP A 167 0.40 -23.13 -30.61
CA TRP A 167 1.43 -22.57 -29.73
C TRP A 167 2.11 -23.63 -28.87
N LEU A 168 1.49 -24.81 -28.70
CA LEU A 168 2.02 -25.91 -27.88
C LEU A 168 2.95 -26.87 -28.65
N LYS A 169 3.28 -26.59 -29.91
CA LYS A 169 4.15 -27.47 -30.73
C LYS A 169 5.52 -27.71 -30.11
N ASN A 170 6.09 -26.69 -29.47
CA ASN A 170 7.38 -26.75 -28.79
C ASN A 170 7.58 -25.51 -27.90
N ARG A 171 8.60 -25.52 -27.04
CA ARG A 171 8.94 -24.42 -26.12
C ARG A 171 9.10 -23.07 -26.83
N LYS A 172 9.73 -23.04 -28.00
CA LYS A 172 9.97 -21.80 -28.75
C LYS A 172 8.65 -21.18 -29.23
N SER A 173 7.77 -22.00 -29.79
CA SER A 173 6.43 -21.59 -30.22
C SER A 173 5.59 -21.09 -29.04
N PHE A 174 5.67 -21.78 -27.89
CA PHE A 174 4.91 -21.37 -26.69
C PHE A 174 5.38 -20.03 -26.17
N VAL A 175 6.69 -19.85 -25.97
CA VAL A 175 7.28 -18.58 -25.50
C VAL A 175 6.96 -17.43 -26.46
N ALA A 176 7.10 -17.65 -27.77
CA ALA A 176 6.75 -16.63 -28.76
C ALA A 176 5.27 -16.23 -28.67
N SER A 177 4.40 -17.20 -28.37
CA SER A 177 2.97 -16.94 -28.23
C SER A 177 2.62 -16.07 -27.03
N LEU A 178 3.38 -16.15 -25.93
CA LEU A 178 3.12 -15.35 -24.73
C LEU A 178 3.20 -13.85 -25.03
N PHE A 179 4.13 -13.46 -25.91
CA PHE A 179 4.37 -12.07 -26.29
C PHE A 179 3.64 -11.65 -27.57
N ASN A 180 2.74 -12.48 -28.09
CA ASN A 180 1.97 -12.15 -29.29
C ASN A 180 0.68 -11.41 -28.94
N GLN A 181 0.81 -10.18 -28.42
CA GLN A 181 -0.31 -9.29 -28.06
C GLN A 181 -1.34 -9.96 -27.12
N ARG A 182 -0.86 -10.59 -26.04
CA ARG A 182 -1.73 -11.34 -25.13
C ARG A 182 -2.16 -10.50 -23.93
N ARG A 183 -3.41 -10.71 -23.54
CA ARG A 183 -4.03 -10.27 -22.29
C ARG A 183 -4.81 -11.44 -21.73
N TYR A 184 -4.68 -11.70 -20.44
CA TYR A 184 -5.43 -12.75 -19.76
C TYR A 184 -6.47 -12.10 -18.85
N VAL A 185 -7.73 -12.50 -19.01
CA VAL A 185 -8.84 -12.01 -18.19
C VAL A 185 -9.33 -13.19 -17.37
N ILE A 186 -9.17 -13.13 -16.06
CA ILE A 186 -9.55 -14.16 -15.11
C ILE A 186 -10.71 -13.59 -14.31
N ASP A 187 -11.93 -13.90 -14.75
CA ASP A 187 -13.16 -13.26 -14.28
C ASP A 187 -13.05 -11.73 -14.36
N ASP A 188 -12.80 -11.05 -13.25
CA ASP A 188 -12.62 -9.60 -13.15
C ASP A 188 -11.17 -9.13 -12.93
N LEU A 189 -10.20 -10.05 -12.97
CA LEU A 189 -8.77 -9.74 -12.94
C LEU A 189 -8.18 -9.67 -14.34
N VAL A 190 -7.31 -8.68 -14.58
CA VAL A 190 -6.62 -8.49 -15.86
C VAL A 190 -5.12 -8.62 -15.65
N ILE A 191 -4.51 -9.60 -16.32
CA ILE A 191 -3.08 -9.89 -16.26
C ILE A 191 -2.46 -9.66 -17.64
N GLY A 192 -1.44 -8.79 -17.70
CA GLY A 192 -0.82 -8.30 -18.92
C GLY A 192 -0.87 -6.77 -19.03
N ASP A 193 -0.62 -6.17 -20.19
CA ASP A 193 -0.46 -6.80 -21.50
C ASP A 193 0.94 -7.38 -21.77
N TYR A 194 0.99 -8.42 -22.60
CA TYR A 194 2.22 -9.07 -23.04
C TYR A 194 2.46 -8.84 -24.53
N GLY A 195 3.62 -8.29 -24.87
CA GLY A 195 3.92 -7.84 -26.22
C GLY A 195 5.39 -7.99 -26.60
N GLY A 196 5.64 -8.47 -27.81
CA GLY A 196 6.97 -8.60 -28.40
C GLY A 196 7.44 -7.32 -29.08
N GLU A 197 8.40 -7.43 -29.98
CA GLU A 197 8.85 -6.27 -30.76
C GLU A 197 7.78 -5.81 -31.75
N CYS A 198 7.48 -4.51 -31.73
CA CYS A 198 6.58 -3.89 -32.70
C CYS A 198 7.34 -3.41 -33.94
N ARG A 199 6.68 -3.49 -35.10
CA ARG A 199 7.21 -2.99 -36.38
C ARG A 199 6.38 -1.84 -36.91
N GLY A 200 7.04 -0.86 -37.53
CA GLY A 200 6.40 0.28 -38.16
C GLY A 200 5.51 1.06 -37.18
N LYS A 201 4.25 1.30 -37.58
CA LYS A 201 3.28 2.08 -36.79
C LYS A 201 2.46 1.25 -35.79
N ALA A 202 2.77 -0.04 -35.59
CA ALA A 202 1.98 -0.91 -34.73
C ALA A 202 1.80 -0.35 -33.30
N ALA A 203 2.86 0.21 -32.71
CA ALA A 203 2.80 0.85 -31.40
C ALA A 203 1.80 2.03 -31.37
N ILE A 204 1.81 2.86 -32.41
CA ILE A 204 0.91 4.02 -32.55
C ILE A 204 -0.54 3.57 -32.69
N TYR A 205 -0.78 2.39 -33.25
CA TYR A 205 -2.10 1.80 -33.40
C TYR A 205 -2.53 0.91 -32.21
N GLY A 206 -1.80 0.97 -31.10
CA GLY A 206 -2.20 0.32 -29.84
C GLY A 206 -1.63 -1.08 -29.62
N ALA A 207 -0.66 -1.53 -30.42
CA ALA A 207 0.06 -2.76 -30.10
C ALA A 207 0.91 -2.57 -28.82
N THR A 208 0.86 -3.55 -27.93
CA THR A 208 1.74 -3.63 -26.76
C THR A 208 3.14 -4.04 -27.23
N CYS A 209 4.15 -3.25 -26.94
CA CYS A 209 5.50 -3.46 -27.46
C CYS A 209 6.49 -3.72 -26.34
N ARG A 210 7.29 -4.79 -26.48
CA ARG A 210 8.34 -5.19 -25.54
C ARG A 210 7.83 -5.13 -24.10
N CYS A 211 6.70 -5.79 -23.83
CA CYS A 211 6.10 -5.81 -22.51
C CYS A 211 5.96 -7.21 -21.94
N ASN A 212 6.37 -7.36 -20.69
CA ASN A 212 6.17 -8.58 -19.91
C ASN A 212 5.57 -8.32 -18.52
N GLN A 213 4.96 -7.14 -18.33
CA GLN A 213 4.40 -6.77 -17.04
C GLN A 213 3.11 -7.57 -16.81
N GLY A 214 3.04 -8.23 -15.66
CA GLY A 214 1.89 -9.03 -15.24
C GLY A 214 0.70 -8.16 -14.83
N GLY A 215 0.22 -8.33 -13.59
CA GLY A 215 -0.83 -7.47 -13.04
C GLY A 215 -0.38 -6.00 -12.95
N ARG A 216 -1.33 -5.08 -13.13
CA ARG A 216 -1.09 -3.62 -13.05
C ARG A 216 -1.67 -2.98 -11.80
N THR A 217 -2.30 -3.78 -10.94
CA THR A 217 -2.93 -3.31 -9.71
C THR A 217 -2.02 -3.64 -8.54
N VAL A 218 -1.80 -2.64 -7.69
CA VAL A 218 -1.20 -2.78 -6.38
C VAL A 218 -2.31 -2.62 -5.35
N HIS A 219 -2.39 -3.56 -4.42
CA HIS A 219 -3.34 -3.53 -3.31
C HIS A 219 -2.55 -3.21 -2.04
N THR A 220 -2.99 -2.19 -1.31
CA THR A 220 -2.38 -1.78 -0.04
C THR A 220 -3.22 -2.31 1.11
N LYS A 221 -2.54 -2.82 2.12
CA LYS A 221 -3.15 -3.45 3.28
C LYS A 221 -2.41 -3.09 4.56
N MET A 222 -3.14 -3.02 5.66
CA MET A 222 -2.57 -2.84 6.99
C MET A 222 -2.86 -4.08 7.83
N PHE A 223 -1.98 -4.36 8.78
CA PHE A 223 -2.17 -5.44 9.74
C PHE A 223 -2.67 -4.89 11.07
N VAL A 224 -3.81 -5.42 11.50
CA VAL A 224 -4.51 -5.06 12.73
C VAL A 224 -4.47 -6.24 13.71
N ASP A 225 -5.35 -6.21 14.70
CA ASP A 225 -5.48 -7.19 15.77
C ASP A 225 -5.36 -8.64 15.26
N ASP A 226 -4.73 -9.49 16.07
CA ASP A 226 -4.35 -10.87 15.73
C ASP A 226 -3.46 -10.99 14.48
N PHE A 227 -2.72 -9.93 14.13
CA PHE A 227 -1.86 -9.85 12.95
C PHE A 227 -2.62 -10.11 11.64
N ARG A 228 -3.91 -9.74 11.60
CA ARG A 228 -4.79 -9.96 10.45
C ARG A 228 -4.69 -8.80 9.48
N ALA A 229 -4.65 -9.11 8.20
CA ALA A 229 -4.61 -8.12 7.14
C ALA A 229 -6.01 -7.61 6.81
N ILE A 230 -6.13 -6.29 6.73
CA ILE A 230 -7.31 -5.62 6.18
C ILE A 230 -6.89 -4.73 5.01
N GLY A 231 -7.69 -4.76 3.94
CA GLY A 231 -7.52 -3.84 2.82
C GLY A 231 -7.76 -2.41 3.29
N ILE A 232 -6.95 -1.47 2.79
CA ILE A 232 -7.17 -0.05 3.05
C ILE A 232 -8.23 0.44 2.05
N TYR A 233 -9.22 1.21 2.53
CA TYR A 233 -10.16 1.90 1.65
C TYR A 233 -9.42 2.83 0.69
N ASP A 234 -9.74 2.77 -0.60
CA ASP A 234 -8.96 3.41 -1.68
C ASP A 234 -7.47 3.00 -1.72
N GLY A 235 -7.11 1.86 -1.12
CA GLY A 235 -5.75 1.33 -1.09
C GLY A 235 -5.29 0.69 -2.40
N GLU A 236 -6.06 0.83 -3.48
CA GLU A 236 -5.79 0.21 -4.78
C GLU A 236 -5.17 1.17 -5.77
N MET A 237 -4.16 0.67 -6.48
CA MET A 237 -3.33 1.43 -7.39
C MET A 237 -3.13 0.62 -8.70
N VAL A 238 -4.07 0.78 -9.66
CA VAL A 238 -4.08 0.36 -11.10
C VAL A 238 -3.29 1.23 -12.12
N PHE A 239 -2.10 0.81 -12.54
CA PHE A 239 -1.25 1.56 -13.48
C PHE A 239 -1.81 1.58 -14.92
N ASN A 240 -1.63 2.68 -15.65
CA ASN A 240 -2.16 2.86 -17.01
C ASN A 240 -1.62 1.84 -18.03
N ILE A 241 -2.49 1.10 -18.71
CA ILE A 241 -2.19 0.03 -19.68
C ILE A 241 -1.22 0.40 -20.81
N SER A 242 -1.12 1.67 -21.22
CA SER A 242 -0.28 2.09 -22.36
C SER A 242 1.22 2.14 -22.04
N GLU A 243 1.59 2.10 -20.76
CA GLU A 243 2.98 2.24 -20.34
C GLU A 243 3.53 0.89 -19.90
N CYS A 244 4.54 0.38 -20.62
CA CYS A 244 5.30 -0.76 -20.17
C CYS A 244 6.64 -0.33 -19.56
N TYR A 245 7.00 -0.91 -18.41
CA TYR A 245 8.21 -0.58 -17.66
C TYR A 245 8.33 0.91 -17.34
N THR A 246 7.25 1.51 -16.82
CA THR A 246 7.30 2.89 -16.38
C THR A 246 8.38 3.07 -15.31
N SER A 247 9.34 3.93 -15.59
CA SER A 247 10.45 4.26 -14.67
C SER A 247 10.17 5.51 -13.84
N LEU A 248 9.13 6.26 -14.20
CA LEU A 248 8.73 7.51 -13.56
C LEU A 248 7.21 7.54 -13.44
N VAL A 249 6.73 7.41 -12.23
CA VAL A 249 5.30 7.53 -11.91
C VAL A 249 5.09 8.90 -11.28
N TYR A 250 4.21 9.71 -11.87
CA TYR A 250 3.76 10.93 -11.22
C TYR A 250 2.80 10.59 -10.09
N ILE A 251 3.23 10.83 -8.85
CA ILE A 251 2.35 10.78 -7.69
C ILE A 251 1.80 12.20 -7.50
N PRO A 252 0.48 12.40 -7.66
CA PRO A 252 -0.10 13.72 -7.53
C PRO A 252 0.01 14.21 -6.08
N PRO A 253 0.10 15.54 -5.86
CA PRO A 253 0.21 16.09 -4.53
C PRO A 253 -1.04 15.78 -3.69
N VAL A 254 -0.85 15.67 -2.38
CA VAL A 254 -1.94 15.57 -1.41
C VAL A 254 -2.10 16.92 -0.71
N LEU A 255 -3.30 17.49 -0.78
CA LEU A 255 -3.66 18.69 -0.04
C LEU A 255 -4.27 18.29 1.31
N SER A 256 -3.46 18.31 2.36
CA SER A 256 -3.95 18.19 3.75
C SER A 256 -4.69 19.46 4.17
N VAL A 257 -6.00 19.33 4.41
CA VAL A 257 -6.90 20.41 4.85
C VAL A 257 -7.42 20.06 6.25
N SER A 258 -7.34 21.01 7.17
CA SER A 258 -8.02 20.90 8.45
C SER A 258 -9.34 21.67 8.41
N LEU A 259 -10.43 20.98 8.71
CA LEU A 259 -11.76 21.57 8.78
C LEU A 259 -12.14 21.82 10.25
N LEU A 260 -12.55 23.04 10.55
CA LEU A 260 -12.96 23.42 11.90
C LEU A 260 -14.42 23.06 12.16
N LEU A 261 -14.65 22.32 13.24
CA LEU A 261 -15.98 22.02 13.77
C LEU A 261 -16.08 22.59 15.19
N TYR A 262 -16.93 23.59 15.38
CA TYR A 262 -17.08 24.22 16.68
C TYR A 262 -18.07 23.46 17.55
N SER A 263 -17.80 23.35 18.84
CA SER A 263 -18.69 22.72 19.83
C SER A 263 -19.53 23.73 20.63
N ASP A 264 -19.23 25.01 20.53
CA ASP A 264 -19.89 26.11 21.26
C ASP A 264 -20.53 27.13 20.31
N GLY A 265 -21.52 27.86 20.85
CA GLY A 265 -22.27 28.89 20.14
C GLY A 265 -23.20 28.34 19.05
N ASP A 266 -24.51 28.38 19.29
CA ASP A 266 -25.52 27.75 18.42
C ASP A 266 -25.36 28.05 16.92
N MET A 267 -25.06 29.31 16.58
CA MET A 267 -24.88 29.73 15.19
C MET A 267 -23.58 29.20 14.57
N ILE A 268 -22.46 29.26 15.30
CA ILE A 268 -21.15 28.82 14.82
C ILE A 268 -21.11 27.29 14.71
N PHE A 269 -21.69 26.59 15.70
CA PHE A 269 -21.93 25.16 15.65
C PHE A 269 -22.75 24.77 14.40
N ALA A 270 -23.90 25.42 14.18
CA ALA A 270 -24.75 25.11 13.03
C ALA A 270 -24.03 25.36 11.70
N SER A 271 -23.38 26.51 11.55
CA SER A 271 -22.66 26.86 10.33
C SER A 271 -21.46 25.96 10.06
N SER A 272 -20.66 25.61 11.07
CA SER A 272 -19.52 24.68 10.88
C SER A 272 -19.98 23.26 10.53
N ASN A 273 -21.13 22.80 11.06
CA ASN A 273 -21.73 21.53 10.66
C ASN A 273 -22.20 21.53 9.19
N GLU A 274 -22.81 22.61 8.70
CA GLU A 274 -23.21 22.71 7.29
C GLU A 274 -22.00 22.66 6.35
N ILE A 275 -20.91 23.33 6.71
CA ILE A 275 -19.65 23.27 5.94
C ILE A 275 -19.09 21.83 5.95
N TYR A 276 -19.08 21.16 7.11
CA TYR A 276 -18.66 19.76 7.22
C TYR A 276 -19.52 18.81 6.38
N ALA A 277 -20.84 18.99 6.39
CA ALA A 277 -21.75 18.20 5.56
C ALA A 277 -21.46 18.41 4.06
N GLY A 278 -21.21 19.67 3.64
CA GLY A 278 -20.83 20.00 2.26
C GLY A 278 -19.53 19.34 1.82
N PHE A 279 -18.48 19.42 2.65
CA PHE A 279 -17.19 18.76 2.38
C PHE A 279 -17.33 17.23 2.32
N SER A 280 -18.02 16.64 3.31
CA SER A 280 -18.25 15.19 3.37
C SER A 280 -19.03 14.68 2.15
N GLY A 281 -20.01 15.46 1.68
CA GLY A 281 -20.75 15.16 0.45
C GLY A 281 -19.88 15.19 -0.82
N GLY A 282 -18.81 16.01 -0.83
CA GLY A 282 -17.88 16.12 -1.95
C GLY A 282 -16.81 15.02 -2.00
N GLU A 283 -16.35 14.51 -0.84
CA GLU A 283 -15.32 13.47 -0.78
C GLU A 283 -15.78 12.11 -1.31
N ILE A 284 -17.07 11.78 -1.22
CA ILE A 284 -17.64 10.46 -1.56
C ILE A 284 -17.42 10.06 -3.05
N ILE A 285 -16.98 10.97 -3.91
CA ILE A 285 -16.92 10.76 -5.37
C ILE A 285 -15.49 10.50 -5.91
N ASN A 286 -14.43 10.59 -5.09
CA ASN A 286 -13.06 10.61 -5.63
C ASN A 286 -12.38 9.23 -5.79
N VAL A 287 -12.99 8.33 -6.56
CA VAL A 287 -12.31 7.13 -7.07
C VAL A 287 -11.14 7.54 -7.98
N GLY A 288 -9.95 6.98 -7.70
CA GLY A 288 -8.72 7.28 -8.44
C GLY A 288 -7.96 8.51 -7.94
N TRP A 289 -7.98 8.78 -6.62
CA TRP A 289 -7.22 9.84 -5.95
C TRP A 289 -5.75 9.96 -6.41
N TRP A 290 -5.08 8.84 -6.56
CA TRP A 290 -3.70 8.74 -7.03
C TRP A 290 -3.43 9.11 -8.50
N GLN A 291 -4.46 9.34 -9.31
CA GLN A 291 -4.33 9.90 -10.67
C GLN A 291 -4.71 11.39 -10.70
N LYS A 292 -5.55 11.84 -9.77
CA LYS A 292 -6.17 13.19 -9.78
C LYS A 292 -5.71 14.11 -8.66
N GLY A 293 -4.96 13.59 -7.69
CA GLY A 293 -4.68 14.26 -6.41
C GLY A 293 -5.73 13.93 -5.36
N LYS A 294 -5.32 14.04 -4.09
CA LYS A 294 -6.18 13.80 -2.93
C LYS A 294 -6.25 15.06 -2.09
N ILE A 295 -7.46 15.43 -1.68
CA ILE A 295 -7.64 16.31 -0.52
C ILE A 295 -7.76 15.37 0.67
N LEU A 296 -6.92 15.54 1.68
CA LEU A 296 -7.02 14.81 2.93
C LEU A 296 -7.66 15.75 3.93
N ILE A 297 -8.92 15.51 4.28
CA ILE A 297 -9.61 16.30 5.28
C ILE A 297 -9.37 15.72 6.67
N ASN A 298 -8.97 16.59 7.60
CA ASN A 298 -8.86 16.27 9.01
C ASN A 298 -9.82 17.18 9.78
N LEU A 299 -10.63 16.61 10.65
CA LEU A 299 -11.54 17.38 11.48
C LEU A 299 -10.80 17.88 12.73
N ILE A 300 -10.97 19.17 13.04
CA ILE A 300 -10.55 19.77 14.30
C ILE A 300 -11.82 20.18 15.05
N THR A 301 -12.14 19.43 16.09
CA THR A 301 -13.23 19.80 17.01
C THR A 301 -12.68 20.73 18.09
N THR A 302 -13.26 21.91 18.24
CA THR A 302 -12.74 22.95 19.15
C THR A 302 -13.84 23.88 19.65
N GLU A 303 -13.57 24.61 20.74
CA GLU A 303 -14.34 25.81 21.07
C GLU A 303 -13.75 27.04 20.36
N VAL A 304 -14.53 28.12 20.23
CA VAL A 304 -14.09 29.37 19.57
C VAL A 304 -12.85 29.95 20.24
N ILE A 305 -12.79 29.92 21.58
CA ILE A 305 -11.69 30.50 22.34
C ILE A 305 -10.38 29.72 22.20
N ASP A 306 -10.47 28.40 21.93
CA ASP A 306 -9.32 27.49 21.87
C ASP A 306 -8.85 27.18 20.45
N ALA A 307 -9.58 27.65 19.42
CA ALA A 307 -9.34 27.28 18.02
C ALA A 307 -7.91 27.55 17.54
N HIS A 308 -7.29 28.66 17.97
CA HIS A 308 -5.89 28.96 17.68
C HIS A 308 -4.92 27.94 18.32
N ILE A 309 -5.14 27.61 19.60
CA ILE A 309 -4.29 26.67 20.33
C ILE A 309 -4.41 25.28 19.70
N MET A 310 -5.64 24.83 19.44
CA MET A 310 -5.90 23.54 18.83
C MET A 310 -5.30 23.45 17.42
N LEU A 311 -5.38 24.51 16.60
CA LEU A 311 -4.71 24.52 15.29
C LEU A 311 -3.19 24.36 15.43
N MET A 312 -2.56 25.08 16.36
CA MET A 312 -1.12 25.00 16.59
C MET A 312 -0.68 23.61 17.08
N GLU A 313 -1.46 22.99 17.97
CA GLU A 313 -1.24 21.61 18.40
C GLU A 313 -1.30 20.64 17.22
N GLN A 314 -2.32 20.79 16.38
CA GLN A 314 -2.49 19.96 15.19
C GLN A 314 -1.38 20.15 14.17
N MET A 315 -0.84 21.36 14.02
CA MET A 315 0.31 21.64 13.15
C MET A 315 1.62 21.06 13.68
N ASN A 316 1.73 20.78 14.99
CA ASN A 316 2.89 20.09 15.57
C ASN A 316 2.83 18.58 15.33
N GLU A 317 1.63 18.00 15.25
CA GLU A 317 1.44 16.56 15.03
C GLU A 317 1.50 16.19 13.55
N ARG A 318 0.94 17.05 12.70
CA ARG A 318 0.77 16.77 11.27
C ARG A 318 0.94 18.01 10.42
N ARG A 319 1.29 17.78 9.16
CA ARG A 319 1.37 18.85 8.17
C ARG A 319 -0.04 19.26 7.73
N ILE A 320 -0.36 20.54 7.91
CA ILE A 320 -1.59 21.17 7.45
C ILE A 320 -1.21 22.17 6.35
N HIS A 321 -1.81 22.06 5.18
CA HIS A 321 -1.58 23.00 4.09
C HIS A 321 -2.62 24.13 4.08
N ALA A 322 -3.87 23.79 4.42
CA ALA A 322 -4.94 24.75 4.52
C ALA A 322 -5.86 24.46 5.70
N VAL A 323 -6.49 25.50 6.21
CA VAL A 323 -7.59 25.43 7.17
C VAL A 323 -8.84 25.94 6.48
N ALA A 324 -9.91 25.16 6.52
CA ALA A 324 -11.19 25.51 5.93
C ALA A 324 -12.28 25.59 7.00
N GLY A 325 -13.31 26.41 6.76
CA GLY A 325 -14.41 26.64 7.69
C GLY A 325 -14.37 28.04 8.29
N LEU A 326 -15.12 28.24 9.37
CA LEU A 326 -15.19 29.53 10.06
C LEU A 326 -13.87 29.78 10.81
N VAL A 327 -13.10 30.79 10.40
CA VAL A 327 -11.78 31.09 10.98
C VAL A 327 -11.89 32.29 11.92
N THR A 328 -11.23 32.23 13.08
CA THR A 328 -11.16 33.38 14.00
C THR A 328 -9.97 34.29 13.64
N GLU A 329 -10.04 35.58 13.98
CA GLU A 329 -8.93 36.52 13.72
C GLU A 329 -7.61 36.03 14.34
N ALA A 330 -7.65 35.45 15.54
CA ALA A 330 -6.47 34.91 16.22
C ALA A 330 -5.78 33.80 15.40
N MET A 331 -6.52 33.02 14.61
CA MET A 331 -5.94 31.97 13.79
C MET A 331 -5.20 32.52 12.57
N LEU A 332 -5.60 33.68 12.05
CA LEU A 332 -4.99 34.26 10.85
C LEU A 332 -3.51 34.64 11.03
N ASP A 333 -3.06 34.75 12.28
CA ASP A 333 -1.65 34.98 12.64
C ASP A 333 -0.78 33.72 12.53
N VAL A 334 -1.37 32.54 12.34
CA VAL A 334 -0.63 31.28 12.21
C VAL A 334 0.08 31.21 10.85
N PRO A 335 1.43 31.11 10.83
CA PRO A 335 2.18 31.14 9.57
C PRO A 335 2.13 29.78 8.84
N ASN A 336 2.49 29.79 7.55
CA ASN A 336 2.67 28.60 6.71
C ASN A 336 1.41 27.75 6.48
N VAL A 337 0.22 28.30 6.68
CA VAL A 337 -1.07 27.68 6.36
C VAL A 337 -1.92 28.64 5.54
N THR A 338 -2.74 28.11 4.63
CA THR A 338 -3.69 28.91 3.86
C THR A 338 -5.08 28.82 4.49
N PHE A 339 -5.72 29.96 4.74
CA PHE A 339 -7.09 29.98 5.24
C PHE A 339 -8.10 30.06 4.09
N ILE A 340 -9.12 29.20 4.15
CA ILE A 340 -10.25 29.15 3.21
C ILE A 340 -11.52 29.37 4.02
N ASP A 341 -11.88 30.64 4.20
CA ASP A 341 -13.06 31.08 4.94
C ASP A 341 -14.16 31.50 3.94
N PRO A 342 -15.28 30.75 3.82
CA PRO A 342 -16.30 30.91 2.78
C PRO A 342 -17.27 32.10 2.95
#